data_AF-A0A7W1MAL6-F1
#
_entry.id   AF-A0A7W1MAL6-F1
#
_cell.length_a   1.000
_cell.length_b   1.000
_cell.length_c   1.000
_cell.angle_alpha   90.00
_cell.angle_beta   90.00
_cell.angle_gamma   90.00
#
_symmetry.space_group_name_H-M   'P 1'
#
loop_
_entity.id
_entity.type
_entity.pdbx_description
1 polymer ?
#
loop_
_entity_poly.entity_id
_entity_poly.type
_entity_poly.pdbx_seq_one_letter_code
_entity_poly.pdbx_strand_id
1 'polypeptide(L)'
;MIKDDSFYNNLTDGEEEEVRIFRYWKALMDLEFPNNAIKQKAQIGDEKWLMCPSCIDAWEDSDNRNAMVICPMCKQLFHNPRYRSPI
;
A
#
# COMPACT_ATOMS: atom_id res chain seq x y z
N MET A 1 -13.76 -24.32 -1.86
CA MET A 1 -13.54 -23.05 -2.56
C MET A 1 -14.91 -22.55 -2.97
N ILE A 2 -15.53 -21.70 -2.14
CA ILE A 2 -16.83 -21.11 -2.47
C ILE A 2 -16.54 -20.08 -3.56
N LYS A 3 -16.93 -20.38 -4.79
CA LYS A 3 -17.17 -19.31 -5.77
C LYS A 3 -18.42 -18.62 -5.26
N ASP A 4 -18.23 -17.53 -4.53
CA ASP A 4 -19.37 -16.71 -4.18
C ASP A 4 -19.72 -15.90 -5.41
N ASP A 5 -20.44 -16.53 -6.34
CA ASP A 5 -20.91 -15.88 -7.57
C ASP A 5 -21.68 -14.59 -7.24
N SER A 6 -22.27 -14.50 -6.03
CA SER A 6 -22.91 -13.28 -5.54
C SER A 6 -21.90 -12.16 -5.27
N PHE A 7 -20.72 -12.43 -4.71
CA PHE A 7 -19.71 -11.41 -4.45
C PHE A 7 -19.23 -10.74 -5.75
N TYR A 8 -18.96 -11.54 -6.78
CA TYR A 8 -18.52 -10.98 -8.07
C TYR A 8 -19.61 -10.14 -8.72
N ASN A 9 -20.86 -10.63 -8.71
CA ASN A 9 -22.00 -9.88 -9.25
C ASN A 9 -22.21 -8.58 -8.49
N ASN A 10 -22.24 -8.62 -7.16
CA ASN A 10 -22.39 -7.43 -6.31
C ASN A 10 -21.25 -6.42 -6.54
N LEU A 11 -20.00 -6.90 -6.68
CA LEU A 11 -18.87 -6.05 -7.04
C LEU A 11 -19.05 -5.39 -8.41
N THR A 12 -19.50 -6.13 -9.42
CA THR A 12 -19.73 -5.58 -10.77
C THR A 12 -20.92 -4.63 -10.82
N ASP A 13 -21.95 -4.90 -10.02
CA ASP A 13 -23.15 -4.08 -9.91
C ASP A 13 -22.89 -2.82 -9.06
N GLY A 14 -21.73 -2.75 -8.39
CA GLY A 14 -21.26 -1.58 -7.65
C GLY A 14 -21.77 -1.50 -6.21
N GLU A 15 -22.19 -2.63 -5.65
CA GLU A 15 -22.64 -2.73 -4.26
C GLU A 15 -21.54 -2.28 -3.29
N GLU A 16 -21.93 -1.45 -2.32
CA GLU A 16 -20.99 -0.66 -1.53
C GLU A 16 -20.04 -1.54 -0.70
N GLU A 17 -20.55 -2.63 -0.14
CA GLU A 17 -19.78 -3.53 0.72
C GLU A 17 -18.68 -4.27 -0.06
N GLU A 18 -19.02 -4.90 -1.18
CA GLU A 18 -18.09 -5.66 -2.01
C GLU A 18 -17.07 -4.74 -2.67
N VAL A 19 -17.48 -3.56 -3.13
CA VAL A 19 -16.57 -2.53 -3.64
C VAL A 19 -15.58 -2.09 -2.56
N ARG A 20 -16.04 -1.89 -1.32
CA ARG A 20 -15.18 -1.53 -0.18
C ARG A 20 -14.18 -2.63 0.14
N ILE A 21 -14.63 -3.89 0.20
CA ILE A 21 -13.78 -5.07 0.44
C ILE A 21 -12.73 -5.19 -0.65
N PHE A 22 -13.14 -5.12 -1.92
CA PHE A 22 -12.23 -5.20 -3.05
C PHE A 22 -11.18 -4.09 -3.02
N ARG A 23 -11.60 -2.83 -2.80
CA ARG A 23 -10.68 -1.68 -2.74
C ARG A 23 -9.67 -1.82 -1.61
N TYR A 24 -10.09 -2.32 -0.45
CA TYR A 24 -9.20 -2.56 0.68
C TYR A 24 -8.09 -3.57 0.33
N TRP A 25 -8.48 -4.76 -0.17
CA TRP A 25 -7.51 -5.79 -0.54
C TRP A 25 -6.64 -5.38 -1.72
N LYS A 26 -7.22 -4.69 -2.71
CA LYS A 26 -6.46 -4.11 -3.82
C LYS A 26 -5.40 -3.15 -3.32
N ALA A 27 -5.72 -2.25 -2.40
CA ALA A 27 -4.76 -1.31 -1.86
C ALA A 27 -3.58 -2.02 -1.15
N LEU A 28 -3.85 -3.11 -0.43
CA LEU A 28 -2.78 -3.90 0.19
C LEU A 28 -1.89 -4.59 -0.86
N MET A 29 -2.49 -5.22 -1.88
CA MET A 29 -1.74 -5.86 -2.97
C MET A 29 -0.88 -4.86 -3.76
N ASP A 30 -1.39 -3.65 -3.99
CA ASP A 30 -0.66 -2.60 -4.69
C ASP A 30 0.59 -2.11 -3.90
N LEU A 31 0.67 -2.40 -2.58
CA LEU A 31 1.83 -2.09 -1.74
C LEU A 31 2.86 -3.21 -1.63
N GLU A 32 2.46 -4.44 -1.94
CA GLU A 32 3.26 -5.64 -1.73
C GLU A 32 4.49 -5.67 -2.64
N PHE A 33 4.34 -5.22 -3.89
CA PHE A 33 5.38 -5.33 -4.92
C PHE A 33 5.95 -3.97 -5.36
N PRO A 34 7.25 -3.91 -5.72
CA PRO A 34 7.84 -2.68 -6.23
C PRO A 34 7.12 -2.20 -7.50
N ASN A 35 6.71 -0.93 -7.51
CA ASN A 35 6.15 -0.31 -8.70
C ASN A 35 7.25 0.43 -9.49
N ASN A 36 7.68 -0.15 -10.61
CA ASN A 36 8.75 0.41 -11.46
C ASN A 36 8.47 1.79 -12.05
N ALA A 37 7.21 2.24 -12.08
CA ALA A 37 6.84 3.58 -12.53
C ALA A 37 7.18 4.64 -11.47
N ILE A 38 7.23 4.27 -10.20
CA ILE A 38 7.63 5.15 -9.11
C ILE A 38 9.16 5.10 -8.97
N LYS A 39 9.81 6.26 -8.94
CA LYS A 39 11.26 6.36 -8.75
C LYS A 39 11.65 6.84 -7.36
N GLN A 40 10.69 7.44 -6.66
CA GLN A 40 10.94 8.05 -5.36
C GLN A 40 10.88 6.98 -4.25
N LYS A 41 11.70 7.20 -3.23
CA LYS A 41 11.87 6.31 -2.08
C LYS A 41 11.65 7.13 -0.82
N ALA A 42 10.90 6.59 0.15
CA ALA A 42 10.80 7.24 1.46
C ALA A 42 12.16 7.21 2.15
N GLN A 43 12.40 8.17 3.04
CA GLN A 43 13.66 8.25 3.78
C GLN A 43 13.53 7.57 5.14
N ILE A 44 14.60 6.97 5.63
CA ILE A 44 14.66 6.43 7.00
C ILE A 44 14.95 7.61 7.93
N GLY A 45 14.02 7.88 8.86
CA GLY A 45 14.25 8.84 9.95
C GLY A 45 15.00 8.20 11.11
N ASP A 46 14.45 7.10 11.63
CA ASP A 46 15.03 6.28 12.72
C ASP A 46 14.56 4.82 12.56
N GLU A 47 14.75 3.92 13.52
CA GLU A 47 14.36 2.50 13.41
C GLU A 47 12.89 2.30 13.02
N LYS A 48 11.99 3.10 13.61
CA LYS A 48 10.54 2.98 13.40
C LYS A 48 9.94 4.04 12.49
N TRP A 49 10.71 5.06 12.11
CA TRP A 49 10.17 6.24 11.45
C TRP A 49 10.61 6.34 10.00
N LEU A 50 9.65 6.65 9.11
CA LEU A 50 9.91 7.08 7.75
C LEU A 50 9.69 8.59 7.64
N MET A 51 10.40 9.23 6.72
CA MET A 51 10.20 10.63 6.34
C MET A 51 9.79 10.73 4.88
N CYS A 52 8.82 11.60 4.61
CA CYS A 52 8.29 11.86 3.28
C CYS A 52 9.25 12.80 2.55
N PRO A 53 9.81 12.43 1.39
CA PRO A 53 10.67 13.34 0.63
C PRO A 53 9.90 14.52 0.02
N SER A 54 8.56 14.43 -0.06
CA SER A 54 7.72 15.44 -0.71
C SER A 54 7.18 16.50 0.25
N CYS A 55 6.63 16.09 1.40
CA CYS A 55 6.06 17.03 2.39
C CYS A 55 6.87 17.14 3.68
N ILE A 56 8.00 16.43 3.78
CA ILE A 56 8.95 16.45 4.91
C ILE A 56 8.35 15.89 6.22
N ASP A 57 7.09 15.43 6.19
CA ASP A 57 6.44 14.84 7.36
C ASP A 57 6.96 13.42 7.65
N ALA A 58 6.91 13.03 8.92
CA ALA A 58 7.36 11.74 9.40
C ALA A 58 6.18 10.87 9.86
N TRP A 59 6.26 9.57 9.64
CA TRP A 59 5.28 8.62 10.17
C TRP A 59 5.95 7.33 10.65
N GLU A 60 5.30 6.67 11.60
CA GLU A 60 5.75 5.38 12.10
C GLU A 60 5.41 4.28 11.08
N ASP A 61 6.44 3.55 10.66
CA ASP A 61 6.34 2.40 9.78
C ASP A 61 7.58 1.52 10.00
N SER A 62 7.44 0.51 10.85
CA SER A 62 8.50 -0.47 11.07
C SER A 62 8.38 -1.70 10.16
N ASP A 63 7.45 -1.71 9.20
CA ASP A 63 7.18 -2.88 8.37
C ASP A 63 8.19 -2.96 7.21
N ASN A 64 8.71 -4.15 6.98
CA ASN A 64 9.64 -4.46 5.89
C ASN A 64 9.04 -5.42 4.86
N ARG A 65 7.76 -5.80 5.01
CA ARG A 65 7.05 -6.73 4.12
C ARG A 65 6.50 -6.06 2.88
N ASN A 66 6.06 -4.81 2.99
CA ASN A 66 5.54 -4.05 1.85
C ASN A 66 6.68 -3.37 1.09
N ALA A 67 6.73 -3.56 -0.22
CA ALA A 67 7.68 -2.92 -1.11
C ALA A 67 7.43 -1.42 -1.32
N MET A 68 6.18 -0.99 -1.13
CA MET A 68 5.75 0.39 -1.24
C MET A 68 5.11 0.88 0.06
N VAL A 69 5.15 2.18 0.27
CA VAL A 69 4.55 2.88 1.41
C VAL A 69 3.85 4.14 0.93
N ILE A 70 2.76 4.51 1.60
CA ILE A 70 2.02 5.74 1.33
C ILE A 70 2.25 6.71 2.48
N CYS A 71 2.66 7.93 2.18
CA CYS A 71 2.71 8.96 3.20
C CYS A 71 1.29 9.29 3.69
N PRO A 72 1.00 9.23 5.01
CA PRO A 72 -0.34 9.48 5.52
C PRO A 72 -0.82 10.91 5.31
N MET A 73 0.10 11.85 5.07
CA MET A 73 -0.19 13.28 5.02
C MET A 73 -0.45 13.77 3.59
N CYS A 74 0.47 13.51 2.66
CA CYS A 74 0.31 13.93 1.26
C CYS A 74 -0.26 12.83 0.34
N LYS A 75 -0.48 11.62 0.86
CA LYS A 75 -1.00 10.44 0.14
C LYS A 75 -0.18 9.99 -1.07
N GLN A 76 1.06 10.48 -1.20
CA GLN A 76 1.97 10.03 -2.25
C GLN A 76 2.54 8.65 -1.93
N LEU A 77 2.76 7.87 -2.99
CA LEU A 77 3.32 6.52 -2.96
C LEU A 77 4.83 6.54 -3.19
N PHE A 78 5.57 5.81 -2.37
CA PHE A 78 7.03 5.73 -2.42
C PHE A 78 7.50 4.28 -2.27
N HIS A 79 8.70 3.98 -2.77
CA HIS A 79 9.37 2.74 -2.38
C HIS A 79 9.68 2.73 -0.88
N ASN A 80 9.37 1.61 -0.22
CA ASN A 80 9.73 1.39 1.17
C ASN A 80 11.24 1.16 1.28
N PRO A 81 11.98 2.01 2.01
CA PRO A 81 13.41 1.82 2.18
C PRO A 81 13.81 0.61 3.02
N ARG A 82 12.88 0.05 3.79
CA ARG A 82 13.10 -1.14 4.63
C ARG A 82 12.76 -2.45 3.94
N TYR A 83 12.12 -2.41 2.75
CA TYR A 83 11.69 -3.62 2.07
C TYR A 83 12.86 -4.56 1.79
N ARG A 84 12.71 -5.81 2.21
CA ARG A 84 13.62 -6.90 1.88
C ARG A 84 12.83 -7.90 1.06
N SER A 85 13.23 -8.08 -0.20
CA SER A 85 12.62 -9.10 -1.05
C SER A 85 12.67 -10.44 -0.31
N PRO A 86 11.55 -11.14 -0.13
CA PRO A 86 11.61 -12.53 0.28
C PRO A 86 12.44 -13.27 -0.79
N ILE A 87 13.45 -14.02 -0.32
CA ILE A 87 14.32 -14.89 -1.13
C ILE A 87 13.55 -16.18 -1.41
#